data_AF-R7VZF8-F1
#
_entry.id   AF-R7VZF8-F1
#
_cell.length_a   1.000
_cell.length_b   1.000
_cell.length_c   1.000
_cell.angle_alpha   90.00
_cell.angle_beta   90.00
_cell.angle_gamma   90.00
#
_symmetry.space_group_name_H-M   'P 1'
#
loop_
_entity.id
_entity.type
_entity.pdbx_description
1 polymer ?
#
loop_
_entity_poly.entity_id
_entity_poly.type
_entity_poly.pdbx_seq_one_letter_code
_entity_poly.pdbx_strand_id
1 'polypeptide(L)'
;MTPRQQSRRLVSSAAPATLLLLLLAGAADAEPPLVGVSPQDEAYFAPQVIACRDGSGSFPRSRLNDGYCDCTDGTDEPGTSACPEGKFYCINTGDLPRILFSSFVNDNICDCCDGSDEYESGIHCPNTCKKRHDTAETDNGVSELSVAHLGGTDIISSKHTLDIEDLIQKLRGLRMAAVIELGVVLSWFICPGI
;
A
#
# COMPACT_ATOMS: atom_id res chain seq x y z
N MET A 1 2.61 -90.77 33.47
CA MET A 1 3.99 -90.54 33.01
C MET A 1 4.18 -89.07 32.71
N THR A 2 5.08 -88.39 33.42
CA THR A 2 5.66 -87.12 32.94
C THR A 2 6.75 -87.44 31.91
N PRO A 3 6.91 -86.59 30.89
CA PRO A 3 8.26 -86.25 30.46
C PRO A 3 8.50 -84.74 30.29
N ARG A 4 9.60 -84.32 30.92
CA ARG A 4 10.60 -83.31 30.53
C ARG A 4 10.18 -81.97 29.92
N GLN A 5 10.51 -80.93 30.70
CA GLN A 5 10.98 -79.61 30.28
C GLN A 5 11.77 -79.61 28.96
N GLN A 6 11.48 -78.61 28.11
CA GLN A 6 12.54 -77.79 27.52
C GLN A 6 12.19 -76.31 27.63
N SER A 7 12.93 -75.64 28.50
CA SER A 7 12.99 -74.20 28.70
C SER A 7 13.51 -73.51 27.43
N ARG A 8 12.62 -72.92 26.63
CA ARG A 8 13.03 -71.93 25.62
C ARG A 8 13.15 -70.57 26.31
N ARG A 9 14.40 -70.17 26.57
CA ARG A 9 14.78 -68.81 26.92
C ARG A 9 14.41 -67.91 25.74
N LEU A 10 13.30 -67.16 25.83
CA LEU A 10 13.13 -66.01 24.95
C LEU A 10 14.05 -64.90 25.46
N VAL A 11 15.05 -64.59 24.64
CA VAL A 11 15.97 -63.48 24.85
C VAL A 11 15.17 -62.18 24.68
N SER A 12 15.24 -61.36 25.73
CA SER A 12 14.75 -60.00 25.78
C SER A 12 15.33 -59.16 24.64
N SER A 13 14.47 -58.59 23.81
CA SER A 13 14.82 -57.42 22.99
C SER A 13 13.91 -56.28 23.43
N ALA A 14 14.38 -55.57 24.45
CA ALA A 14 13.88 -54.25 24.79
C ALA A 14 14.63 -53.23 23.93
N ALA A 15 13.92 -52.57 23.02
CA ALA A 15 14.35 -51.36 22.33
C ALA A 15 13.07 -50.60 21.89
N PRO A 16 13.10 -49.27 21.84
CA PRO A 16 12.27 -48.43 22.70
C PRO A 16 11.04 -47.90 21.99
N ALA A 17 9.84 -48.26 22.47
CA ALA A 17 8.59 -47.67 22.01
C ALA A 17 8.30 -46.28 22.63
N THR A 18 9.32 -45.60 23.16
CA THR A 18 9.19 -44.31 23.87
C THR A 18 9.77 -43.11 23.11
N LEU A 19 10.01 -43.24 21.80
CA LEU A 19 10.45 -42.12 20.96
C LEU A 19 9.47 -41.81 19.81
N LEU A 20 8.18 -41.84 20.09
CA LEU A 20 7.14 -41.39 19.17
C LEU A 20 6.09 -40.53 19.91
N LEU A 21 6.53 -39.62 20.76
CA LEU A 21 5.63 -38.74 21.52
C LEU A 21 6.13 -37.29 21.66
N LEU A 22 6.80 -36.73 20.63
CA LEU A 22 7.33 -35.35 20.68
C LEU A 22 7.28 -34.60 19.32
N LEU A 23 6.25 -34.85 18.50
CA LEU A 23 5.96 -34.03 17.32
C LEU A 23 4.58 -33.37 17.44
N LEU A 24 4.36 -32.64 18.53
CA LEU A 24 3.45 -31.49 18.49
C LEU A 24 4.27 -30.32 17.97
N ALA A 25 4.52 -30.31 16.67
CA ALA A 25 4.92 -29.08 15.99
C ALA A 25 3.74 -28.12 16.14
N GLY A 26 3.91 -27.06 16.94
CA GLY A 26 2.95 -25.97 16.99
C GLY A 26 2.81 -25.39 15.59
N ALA A 27 1.63 -25.48 14.99
CA ALA A 27 1.27 -24.56 13.94
C ALA A 27 1.28 -23.17 14.59
N ALA A 28 2.18 -22.29 14.16
CA ALA A 28 2.00 -20.88 14.42
C ALA A 28 0.71 -20.50 13.69
N ASP A 29 -0.38 -20.38 14.43
CA ASP A 29 -1.63 -19.82 13.92
C ASP A 29 -1.28 -18.37 13.58
N ALA A 30 -1.10 -18.09 12.28
CA ALA A 30 -0.92 -16.74 11.82
C ALA A 30 -2.27 -16.06 12.05
N GLU A 31 -2.35 -15.16 13.04
CA GLU A 31 -3.54 -14.36 13.22
C GLU A 31 -3.86 -13.65 11.90
N PRO A 32 -5.14 -13.61 11.50
CA PRO A 32 -5.51 -12.91 10.27
C PRO A 32 -5.02 -11.46 10.33
N PRO A 33 -4.53 -10.91 9.20
CA PRO A 33 -4.09 -9.51 9.16
C PRO A 33 -5.17 -8.56 9.68
N LEU A 34 -4.75 -7.53 10.40
CA LEU A 34 -5.66 -6.52 10.92
C LEU A 34 -6.19 -5.67 9.76
N VAL A 35 -7.52 -5.54 9.68
CA VAL A 35 -8.20 -4.75 8.65
C VAL A 35 -7.79 -3.28 8.78
N GLY A 36 -7.39 -2.67 7.65
CA GLY A 36 -7.02 -1.27 7.55
C GLY A 36 -5.65 -0.90 8.15
N VAL A 37 -4.87 -1.88 8.63
CA VAL A 37 -3.55 -1.67 9.23
C VAL A 37 -2.44 -2.00 8.23
N SER A 38 -1.40 -1.17 8.18
CA SER A 38 -0.22 -1.47 7.36
C SER A 38 0.57 -2.65 7.98
N PRO A 39 1.17 -3.55 7.18
CA PRO A 39 2.00 -4.63 7.72
C PRO A 39 3.14 -4.16 8.64
N GLN A 40 3.63 -2.93 8.43
CA GLN A 40 4.66 -2.33 9.28
C GLN A 40 4.13 -1.89 10.65
N ASP A 41 2.83 -1.60 10.76
CA ASP A 41 2.19 -1.14 11.98
C ASP A 41 1.52 -2.28 12.78
N GLU A 42 1.45 -3.50 12.28
CA GLU A 42 0.83 -4.62 13.02
C GLU A 42 1.43 -4.83 14.42
N ALA A 43 2.76 -4.68 14.54
CA ALA A 43 3.46 -4.81 15.82
C ALA A 43 3.05 -3.72 16.84
N TYR A 44 2.62 -2.54 16.37
CA TYR A 44 2.12 -1.45 17.21
C TYR A 44 0.82 -1.85 17.92
N PHE A 45 -0.05 -2.57 17.24
CA PHE A 45 -1.36 -2.99 17.74
C PHE A 45 -1.33 -4.31 18.52
N ALA A 46 -0.21 -5.01 18.55
CA ALA A 46 -0.05 -6.30 19.23
C ALA A 46 -0.31 -6.30 20.77
N PRO A 47 0.00 -5.24 21.55
CA PRO A 47 -0.25 -5.21 22.98
C PRO A 47 -1.74 -5.29 23.36
N GLN A 48 -2.02 -5.68 24.62
CA GLN A 48 -3.40 -5.72 25.16
C GLN A 48 -3.97 -4.33 25.47
N VAL A 49 -3.10 -3.35 25.70
CA VAL A 49 -3.44 -1.94 25.89
C VAL A 49 -2.57 -1.15 24.92
N ILE A 50 -3.21 -0.40 24.04
CA ILE A 50 -2.60 0.30 22.91
C ILE A 50 -2.72 1.79 23.21
N ALA A 51 -1.62 2.53 23.08
CA ALA A 51 -1.65 3.98 23.22
C ALA A 51 -2.25 4.61 21.94
N CYS A 52 -2.89 5.77 22.07
CA CYS A 52 -3.14 6.62 20.90
C CYS A 52 -1.81 7.24 20.44
N ARG A 53 -1.57 7.37 19.13
CA ARG A 53 -0.30 7.91 18.61
C ARG A 53 -0.07 9.36 18.98
N ASP A 54 -1.14 10.13 19.05
CA ASP A 54 -1.16 11.54 19.48
C ASP A 54 -0.93 11.73 20.99
N GLY A 55 -0.95 10.65 21.78
CA GLY A 55 -0.82 10.69 23.22
C GLY A 55 -2.09 11.13 23.98
N SER A 56 -3.24 11.19 23.31
CA SER A 56 -4.54 11.57 23.91
C SER A 56 -5.03 10.57 24.96
N GLY A 57 -4.53 9.33 24.93
CA GLY A 57 -4.88 8.29 25.89
C GLY A 57 -4.38 6.91 25.47
N SER A 58 -5.10 5.89 25.93
CA SER A 58 -4.87 4.49 25.58
C SER A 58 -6.17 3.72 25.66
N PHE A 59 -6.32 2.68 24.84
CA PHE A 59 -7.50 1.84 24.75
C PHE A 59 -7.12 0.36 24.86
N PRO A 60 -8.01 -0.52 25.37
CA PRO A 60 -7.77 -1.95 25.37
C PRO A 60 -7.95 -2.51 23.95
N ARG A 61 -7.26 -3.60 23.61
CA ARG A 61 -7.33 -4.25 22.29
C ARG A 61 -8.75 -4.65 21.86
N SER A 62 -9.68 -4.82 22.80
CA SER A 62 -11.09 -5.09 22.50
C SER A 62 -11.83 -3.91 21.85
N ARG A 63 -11.26 -2.70 21.88
CA ARG A 63 -11.78 -1.49 21.25
C ARG A 63 -11.07 -1.13 19.95
N LEU A 64 -10.14 -1.97 19.50
CA LEU A 64 -9.55 -1.80 18.18
C LEU A 64 -10.57 -2.22 17.13
N ASN A 65 -10.92 -1.32 16.21
CA ASN A 65 -11.92 -1.53 15.17
C ASN A 65 -13.30 -1.95 15.74
N ASP A 66 -13.75 -1.32 16.83
CA ASP A 66 -15.07 -1.60 17.42
C ASP A 66 -16.18 -0.66 16.90
N GLY A 67 -15.81 0.26 16.01
CA GLY A 67 -16.70 1.23 15.39
C GLY A 67 -16.98 2.44 16.27
N TYR A 68 -16.18 2.69 17.32
CA TYR A 68 -16.32 3.83 18.21
C TYR A 68 -15.00 4.58 18.38
N CYS A 69 -15.02 5.88 18.11
CA CYS A 69 -13.79 6.69 18.15
C CYS A 69 -13.37 7.08 19.58
N ASP A 70 -12.36 6.42 20.11
CA ASP A 70 -11.73 6.67 21.41
C ASP A 70 -10.47 7.56 21.33
N CYS A 71 -9.68 7.49 20.25
CA CYS A 71 -8.50 8.33 20.06
C CYS A 71 -8.81 9.55 19.19
N THR A 72 -8.24 10.71 19.50
CA THR A 72 -8.49 11.93 18.71
C THR A 72 -7.86 11.84 17.31
N ASP A 73 -6.76 11.10 17.17
CA ASP A 73 -6.10 10.80 15.89
C ASP A 73 -6.68 9.59 15.15
N GLY A 74 -7.66 8.90 15.72
CA GLY A 74 -8.28 7.71 15.17
C GLY A 74 -7.41 6.45 15.13
N THR A 75 -6.36 6.38 15.95
CA THR A 75 -5.49 5.20 16.07
C THR A 75 -6.25 3.90 16.33
N ASP A 76 -7.36 3.97 17.06
CA ASP A 76 -8.21 2.85 17.46
C ASP A 76 -9.12 2.32 16.36
N GLU A 77 -9.33 3.07 15.28
CA GLU A 77 -10.26 2.72 14.20
C GLU A 77 -9.58 2.70 12.81
N PRO A 78 -8.45 1.97 12.61
CA PRO A 78 -7.80 1.89 11.30
C PRO A 78 -8.65 1.16 10.25
N GLY A 79 -9.54 0.28 10.68
CA GLY A 79 -10.36 -0.59 9.84
C GLY A 79 -11.82 -0.15 9.67
N THR A 80 -12.25 0.96 10.27
CA THR A 80 -13.65 1.43 10.22
C THR A 80 -13.74 2.90 9.83
N SER A 81 -14.97 3.39 9.66
CA SER A 81 -15.27 4.78 9.35
C SER A 81 -15.56 5.65 10.58
N ALA A 82 -15.29 5.16 11.80
CA ALA A 82 -15.77 5.80 13.03
C ALA A 82 -15.03 7.09 13.42
N CYS A 83 -13.74 7.20 13.09
CA CYS A 83 -12.91 8.35 13.45
C CYS A 83 -12.70 9.30 12.27
N PRO A 84 -12.92 10.63 12.41
CA PRO A 84 -12.80 11.59 11.31
C PRO A 84 -11.35 11.76 10.81
N GLU A 85 -10.36 11.62 11.68
CA GLU A 85 -8.92 11.68 11.33
C GLU A 85 -8.34 10.29 10.98
N GLY A 86 -9.18 9.25 11.01
CA GLY A 86 -8.81 7.87 10.77
C GLY A 86 -8.34 7.64 9.33
N LYS A 87 -7.42 6.68 9.18
CA LYS A 87 -6.83 6.30 7.90
C LYS A 87 -6.89 4.79 7.72
N PHE A 88 -7.34 4.38 6.55
CA PHE A 88 -7.47 2.97 6.18
C PHE A 88 -6.37 2.58 5.19
N TYR A 89 -5.70 1.46 5.45
CA TYR A 89 -4.64 0.94 4.58
C TYR A 89 -5.16 -0.17 3.65
N CYS A 90 -5.18 0.12 2.34
CA CYS A 90 -5.38 -0.89 1.31
C CYS A 90 -4.06 -1.64 1.05
N ILE A 91 -4.05 -2.96 1.27
CA ILE A 91 -2.86 -3.78 1.01
C ILE A 91 -2.59 -3.90 -0.49
N ASN A 92 -3.65 -3.99 -1.30
CA ASN A 92 -3.60 -4.05 -2.78
C ASN A 92 -2.59 -5.10 -3.27
N THR A 93 -2.71 -6.34 -2.78
CA THR A 93 -1.70 -7.39 -3.02
C THR A 93 -1.38 -7.56 -4.52
N GLY A 94 -0.14 -7.28 -4.91
CA GLY A 94 0.34 -7.34 -6.29
C GLY A 94 0.37 -5.99 -7.03
N ASP A 95 -0.23 -4.94 -6.47
CA ASP A 95 -0.14 -3.56 -6.92
C ASP A 95 0.41 -2.66 -5.79
N LEU A 96 0.39 -1.34 -5.98
CA LEU A 96 0.83 -0.39 -4.97
C LEU A 96 -0.19 -0.27 -3.83
N PRO A 97 0.26 -0.30 -2.56
CA PRO A 97 -0.61 -0.01 -1.43
C PRO A 97 -1.12 1.42 -1.47
N ARG A 98 -2.30 1.66 -0.90
CA ARG A 98 -2.96 2.97 -0.87
C ARG A 98 -3.49 3.25 0.53
N ILE A 99 -3.49 4.52 0.91
CA ILE A 99 -4.13 4.98 2.15
C ILE A 99 -5.36 5.79 1.78
N LEU A 100 -6.48 5.49 2.43
CA LEU A 100 -7.75 6.18 2.30
C LEU A 100 -8.10 6.92 3.59
N PHE A 101 -8.99 7.90 3.49
CA PHE A 101 -9.67 8.43 4.67
C PHE A 101 -10.70 7.41 5.16
N SER A 102 -10.91 7.36 6.48
CA SER A 102 -11.91 6.49 7.12
C SER A 102 -13.32 6.65 6.53
N SER A 103 -13.67 7.84 6.02
CA SER A 103 -14.97 8.11 5.40
C SER A 103 -15.24 7.30 4.13
N PHE A 104 -14.22 6.70 3.52
CA PHE A 104 -14.35 5.83 2.33
C PHE A 104 -14.38 4.33 2.71
N VAL A 105 -14.49 4.01 3.99
CA VAL A 105 -14.62 2.63 4.46
C VAL A 105 -16.10 2.32 4.61
N ASN A 106 -16.57 1.27 3.93
CA ASN A 106 -17.96 0.84 3.90
C ASN A 106 -18.95 1.94 3.46
N ASP A 107 -18.57 2.79 2.51
CA ASP A 107 -19.37 3.90 1.98
C ASP A 107 -20.15 3.55 0.70
N ASN A 108 -20.13 2.26 0.32
CA ASN A 108 -20.72 1.71 -0.89
C ASN A 108 -20.00 2.11 -2.19
N ILE A 109 -18.73 2.52 -2.11
CA ILE A 109 -17.88 2.82 -3.26
C ILE A 109 -16.60 1.98 -3.16
N CYS A 110 -16.17 1.37 -4.27
CA CYS A 110 -14.93 0.59 -4.29
C CYS A 110 -13.73 1.51 -4.57
N ASP A 111 -13.00 1.89 -3.52
CA ASP A 111 -11.82 2.74 -3.55
C ASP A 111 -10.49 1.96 -3.53
N CYS A 112 -10.40 0.86 -2.78
CA CYS A 112 -9.24 -0.04 -2.87
C CYS A 112 -9.37 -0.92 -4.12
N CYS A 113 -8.25 -1.18 -4.81
CA CYS A 113 -8.31 -2.07 -5.98
C CYS A 113 -8.60 -3.51 -5.58
N ASP A 114 -8.26 -3.90 -4.35
CA ASP A 114 -8.56 -5.22 -3.81
C ASP A 114 -9.98 -5.32 -3.22
N GLY A 115 -10.70 -4.18 -3.12
CA GLY A 115 -12.04 -4.08 -2.55
C GLY A 115 -12.10 -4.25 -1.04
N SER A 116 -10.96 -4.15 -0.34
CA SER A 116 -10.87 -4.38 1.11
C SER A 116 -11.55 -3.32 1.97
N ASP A 117 -11.85 -2.16 1.40
CA ASP A 117 -12.59 -1.05 2.01
C ASP A 117 -14.08 -1.33 2.21
N GLU A 118 -14.66 -2.25 1.45
CA GLU A 118 -16.11 -2.52 1.40
C GLU A 118 -16.44 -3.93 1.92
N TYR A 119 -16.02 -4.24 3.15
CA TYR A 119 -16.15 -5.57 3.75
C TYR A 119 -17.49 -5.82 4.45
N GLU A 120 -18.23 -4.77 4.83
CA GLU A 120 -19.51 -4.85 5.56
C GLU A 120 -20.66 -4.07 4.89
N SER A 121 -20.38 -3.27 3.85
CA SER A 121 -21.37 -2.42 3.18
C SER A 121 -22.42 -3.15 2.34
N GLY A 122 -22.26 -4.47 2.12
CA GLY A 122 -23.20 -5.31 1.37
C GLY A 122 -23.06 -5.23 -0.15
N ILE A 123 -22.12 -4.44 -0.68
CA ILE A 123 -21.72 -4.49 -2.09
C ILE A 123 -20.54 -5.45 -2.28
N HIS A 124 -20.34 -5.94 -3.51
CA HIS A 124 -19.21 -6.81 -3.83
C HIS A 124 -18.22 -6.06 -4.73
N CYS A 125 -17.09 -5.66 -4.15
CA CYS A 125 -15.98 -5.05 -4.89
C CYS A 125 -15.05 -6.14 -5.45
N PRO A 126 -14.98 -6.33 -6.79
CA PRO A 126 -14.06 -7.29 -7.38
C PRO A 126 -12.62 -6.77 -7.31
N ASN A 127 -11.66 -7.69 -7.14
CA ASN A 127 -10.24 -7.33 -7.19
C ASN A 127 -9.83 -6.91 -8.61
N THR A 128 -9.38 -5.66 -8.75
CA THR A 128 -8.91 -5.00 -9.97
C THR A 128 -7.43 -4.63 -9.93
N CYS A 129 -6.69 -5.09 -8.92
CA CYS A 129 -5.28 -4.77 -8.73
C CYS A 129 -4.43 -5.27 -9.90
N LYS A 130 -3.53 -4.41 -10.38
CA LYS A 130 -2.64 -4.73 -11.51
C LYS A 130 -1.32 -5.25 -10.97
N LYS A 131 -0.99 -6.50 -11.32
CA LYS A 131 0.36 -7.04 -11.07
C LYS A 131 1.38 -6.22 -11.85
N ARG A 132 2.11 -5.35 -11.17
CA ARG A 132 3.25 -4.66 -11.78
C ARG A 132 4.38 -5.70 -11.88
N HIS A 133 4.75 -6.05 -13.10
CA HIS A 133 6.06 -6.64 -13.33
C HIS A 133 7.07 -5.53 -13.08
N ASP A 134 8.10 -5.80 -12.27
CA ASP A 134 9.23 -4.92 -11.96
C ASP A 134 9.90 -4.42 -13.24
N THR A 135 9.29 -3.42 -13.86
CA THR A 135 9.88 -2.61 -14.90
C THR A 135 9.80 -1.23 -14.30
N ALA A 136 10.96 -0.67 -13.98
CA ALA A 136 11.10 0.70 -13.53
C ALA A 136 10.55 1.65 -14.61
N GLU A 137 9.24 1.83 -14.63
CA GLU A 137 8.58 2.95 -15.29
C GLU A 137 8.70 4.13 -14.34
N THR A 138 9.53 5.08 -14.76
CA THR A 138 9.69 6.40 -14.16
C THR A 138 8.32 7.05 -13.97
N ASP A 139 7.78 6.96 -12.77
CA ASP A 139 6.68 7.79 -12.34
C ASP A 139 7.24 9.12 -11.80
N ASN A 140 6.92 10.21 -12.48
CA ASN A 140 6.94 11.56 -11.88
C ASN A 140 5.74 11.68 -10.90
N GLY A 141 5.65 10.75 -9.96
CA GLY A 141 4.64 10.69 -8.91
C GLY A 141 5.31 10.99 -7.58
N VAL A 142 5.64 12.25 -7.34
CA VAL A 142 6.10 12.69 -6.03
C VAL A 142 4.91 12.64 -5.08
N SER A 143 4.83 11.58 -4.28
CA SER A 143 4.18 11.64 -2.98
C SER A 143 5.10 12.43 -2.06
N GLU A 144 4.86 13.73 -1.90
CA GLU A 144 5.37 14.47 -0.76
C GLU A 144 4.21 15.15 -0.04
N LEU A 145 3.73 14.48 1.02
CA LEU A 145 2.96 15.12 2.07
C LEU A 145 3.98 15.71 3.06
N SER A 146 4.37 16.97 2.86
CA SER A 146 5.10 17.74 3.88
C SER A 146 4.10 18.58 4.68
N VAL A 147 4.01 18.28 5.97
CA VAL A 147 3.25 19.05 6.96
C VAL A 147 3.95 20.40 7.17
N ALA A 148 3.23 21.51 7.02
CA ALA A 148 3.68 22.81 7.49
C ALA A 148 2.69 23.38 8.51
N HIS A 149 3.20 23.57 9.73
CA HIS A 149 2.60 24.42 10.75
C HIS A 149 2.91 25.90 10.43
N LEU A 150 2.05 26.78 10.96
CA LEU A 150 2.14 28.25 11.07
C LEU A 150 1.40 29.07 10.01
N GLY A 151 0.45 29.86 10.53
CA GLY A 151 -0.41 30.73 9.77
C GLY A 151 0.30 31.89 9.08
N GLY A 152 -0.44 32.48 8.14
CA GLY A 152 0.00 33.59 7.31
C GLY A 152 -0.64 33.42 5.94
N THR A 153 -1.51 34.36 5.60
CA THR A 153 -2.19 34.55 4.32
C THR A 153 -1.39 34.07 3.11
N ASP A 154 -2.03 33.38 2.15
CA ASP A 154 -1.72 33.57 0.73
C ASP A 154 -2.87 33.12 -0.19
N ILE A 155 -3.20 34.00 -1.12
CA ILE A 155 -4.21 33.85 -2.16
C ILE A 155 -3.71 32.80 -3.15
N ILE A 156 -4.53 31.78 -3.45
CA ILE A 156 -4.30 30.82 -4.52
C ILE A 156 -4.30 31.57 -5.86
N SER A 157 -3.12 32.00 -6.31
CA SER A 157 -2.89 32.41 -7.69
C SER A 157 -2.51 31.17 -8.48
N SER A 158 -3.53 30.49 -9.02
CA SER A 158 -3.34 29.37 -9.95
C SER A 158 -2.57 29.86 -11.18
N LYS A 159 -1.27 29.53 -11.24
CA LYS A 159 -0.41 29.90 -12.37
C LYS A 159 -0.49 28.81 -13.42
N HIS A 160 -1.44 28.96 -14.33
CA HIS A 160 -1.42 28.31 -15.63
C HIS A 160 -0.29 28.93 -16.48
N THR A 161 0.94 28.46 -16.29
CA THR A 161 2.01 28.71 -17.26
C THR A 161 2.11 27.53 -18.20
N LEU A 162 1.31 27.59 -19.26
CA LEU A 162 1.71 26.95 -20.50
C LEU A 162 3.05 27.52 -20.93
N ASP A 163 3.95 26.60 -21.20
CA ASP A 163 5.35 26.77 -21.52
C ASP A 163 5.57 27.76 -22.67
N ILE A 164 5.90 29.01 -22.33
CA ILE A 164 6.21 30.08 -23.30
C ILE A 164 7.56 29.81 -23.97
N GLU A 165 8.41 28.97 -23.37
CA GLU A 165 9.76 28.68 -23.84
C GLU A 165 9.74 27.68 -25.02
N ASP A 166 8.83 26.70 -25.05
CA ASP A 166 8.61 25.81 -26.21
C ASP A 166 8.12 26.58 -27.46
N LEU A 167 7.25 27.57 -27.28
CA LEU A 167 6.71 28.35 -28.39
C LEU A 167 7.77 29.30 -29.00
N ILE A 168 8.62 29.89 -28.16
CA ILE A 168 9.75 30.73 -28.62
C ILE A 168 10.78 29.88 -29.37
N GLN A 169 11.05 28.64 -28.94
CA GLN A 169 11.95 27.75 -29.67
C GLN A 169 11.38 27.33 -31.03
N LYS A 170 10.10 27.00 -31.12
CA LYS A 170 9.43 26.68 -32.40
C LYS A 170 9.40 27.87 -33.36
N LEU A 171 9.10 29.08 -32.88
CA LEU A 171 9.09 30.29 -33.71
C LEU A 171 10.49 30.68 -34.19
N ARG A 172 11.54 30.47 -33.38
CA ARG A 172 12.93 30.67 -33.80
C ARG A 172 13.33 29.69 -34.90
N GLY A 173 12.96 28.41 -34.77
CA GLY A 173 13.21 27.39 -35.80
C GLY A 173 12.53 27.72 -37.15
N LEU A 174 11.27 28.15 -37.11
CA LEU A 174 10.53 28.54 -38.32
C LEU A 174 11.12 29.80 -39.00
N ARG A 175 11.56 30.79 -38.20
CA ARG A 175 12.18 32.01 -38.75
C ARG A 175 13.53 31.73 -39.42
N MET A 176 14.35 30.85 -38.84
CA MET A 176 15.63 30.47 -39.46
C MET A 176 15.42 29.73 -40.78
N ALA A 177 14.44 28.83 -40.86
CA ALA A 177 14.10 28.11 -42.09
C ALA A 177 13.62 29.06 -43.20
N ALA A 178 12.75 30.02 -42.89
CA ALA A 178 12.23 30.97 -43.87
C ALA A 178 13.32 31.91 -44.45
N VAL A 179 14.31 32.30 -43.64
CA VAL A 179 15.43 33.14 -44.10
C VAL A 179 16.37 32.36 -45.02
N ILE A 180 16.58 31.07 -44.76
CA ILE A 180 17.39 30.20 -45.62
C ILE A 180 16.71 29.99 -46.97
N GLU A 181 15.41 29.68 -46.99
CA GLU A 181 14.65 29.49 -48.23
C GLU A 181 14.62 30.77 -49.09
N LEU A 182 14.36 31.94 -48.50
CA LEU A 182 14.41 33.22 -49.22
C LEU A 182 15.82 33.55 -49.72
N GLY A 183 16.86 33.23 -48.94
CA GLY A 183 18.25 33.45 -49.31
C GLY A 183 18.72 32.57 -50.47
N VAL A 184 18.30 31.30 -50.50
CA VAL A 184 18.60 30.34 -51.59
C VAL A 184 17.85 30.73 -52.87
N VAL A 185 16.60 31.17 -52.75
CA VAL A 185 15.82 31.64 -53.91
C VAL A 185 16.41 32.94 -54.47
N LEU A 186 16.78 33.91 -53.63
CA LEU A 186 17.41 35.16 -54.07
C LEU A 186 18.79 34.93 -54.71
N SER A 187 19.58 33.97 -54.22
CA SER A 187 20.88 33.64 -54.82
C SER A 187 20.74 32.92 -56.17
N TRP A 188 19.66 32.17 -56.41
CA TRP A 188 19.30 31.65 -57.73
C TRP A 188 18.93 32.78 -58.72
N PHE A 189 18.20 33.80 -58.27
CA PHE A 189 17.80 34.94 -59.12
C PHE A 189 18.93 35.94 -59.43
N ILE A 190 19.92 36.08 -58.54
CA ILE A 190 21.04 37.04 -58.72
C ILE A 190 22.19 36.43 -59.54
N CYS A 191 22.27 35.10 -59.69
CA CYS A 191 23.23 34.44 -60.58
C CYS A 191 22.53 33.42 -61.50
N PRO A 192 21.88 33.84 -62.58
CA PRO A 192 21.48 32.92 -63.63
C PRO A 192 22.70 32.68 -64.54
N GLY A 193 23.59 31.77 -64.14
CA GLY A 193 24.64 31.30 -65.03
C GLY A 193 25.98 31.00 -64.35
N ILE A 194 26.14 29.75 -63.96
CA ILE A 194 27.33 28.96 -64.32
C ILE A 194 26.82 27.78 -65.15
#